data_AF-A0AA43S0K5-F1
#
_entry.id   AF-A0AA43S0K5-F1
#
_cell.length_a   1.000
_cell.length_b   1.000
_cell.length_c   1.000
_cell.angle_alpha   90.00
_cell.angle_beta   90.00
_cell.angle_gamma   90.00
#
_symmetry.space_group_name_H-M   'P 1'
#
loop_
_entity.id
_entity.type
_entity.pdbx_description
1 polymer ?
#
loop_
_entity_poly.entity_id
_entity_poly.type
_entity_poly.pdbx_seq_one_letter_code
_entity_poly.pdbx_strand_id
1 'polypeptide(L)'
;MTEATKDDFRSKLAAVPFGYSGHSLNRNLGNIKCFVNTINVGDDLGLIVEGDAIHGGFLGEYDFKDGYHTKAIERRFIVYKDVANQHLRSFVENRASCTKFKYPFEVSELGMYLY
;
A
#
# COMPACT_ATOMS: atom_id res chain seq x y z
N MET A 1 -0.54 1.36 20.43
CA MET A 1 0.14 2.00 19.29
C MET A 1 0.08 3.50 19.49
N THR A 2 1.21 4.15 19.79
CA THR A 2 1.28 5.60 19.86
C THR A 2 1.26 6.15 18.44
N GLU A 3 0.18 6.84 18.07
CA GLU A 3 0.06 7.50 16.77
C GLU A 3 1.22 8.49 16.61
N ALA A 4 2.13 8.20 15.68
CA ALA A 4 3.21 9.12 15.37
C ALA A 4 2.62 10.46 14.89
N THR A 5 3.05 11.54 15.53
CA THR A 5 2.52 12.87 15.25
C THR A 5 3.09 13.41 13.94
N LYS A 6 2.47 14.45 13.40
CA LYS A 6 2.95 15.12 12.18
C LYS A 6 4.40 15.60 12.33
N ASP A 7 4.79 16.03 13.53
CA ASP A 7 6.14 16.54 13.81
C ASP A 7 7.16 15.41 13.95
N ASP A 8 6.75 14.22 14.43
CA ASP A 8 7.59 13.03 14.43
C ASP A 8 7.96 12.60 13.00
N PHE A 9 6.98 12.58 12.08
CA PHE A 9 7.26 12.29 10.68
C PHE A 9 8.12 13.36 10.02
N ARG A 10 7.85 14.63 10.32
CA ARG A 10 8.63 15.74 9.77
C ARG A 10 10.09 15.68 10.19
N SER A 11 10.36 15.39 11.46
CA SER A 11 11.71 15.29 12.01
C SER A 11 12.46 14.08 11.44
N LYS A 12 11.80 12.92 11.32
CA LYS A 12 12.38 11.73 10.69
C LYS A 12 12.70 11.94 9.23
N LEU A 13 11.83 12.62 8.49
CA LEU A 13 12.02 12.89 7.06
C LEU A 13 13.10 13.93 6.76
N ALA A 14 13.32 14.88 7.67
CA ALA A 14 14.40 15.84 7.55
C ALA A 14 15.77 15.23 7.90
N ALA A 15 15.80 14.15 8.68
CA ALA A 15 17.01 13.45 9.09
C ALA A 15 17.55 12.49 8.00
N VAL A 16 18.83 12.09 8.14
CA VAL A 16 19.45 11.03 7.34
C VAL A 16 18.75 9.70 7.63
N PRO A 17 18.46 8.85 6.62
CA PRO A 17 18.95 8.91 5.24
C PRO A 17 18.12 9.77 4.27
N PHE A 18 16.98 10.33 4.69
CA PHE A 18 16.04 10.98 3.80
C PHE A 18 16.45 12.40 3.41
N GLY A 19 16.88 13.22 4.38
CA GLY A 19 17.37 14.57 4.16
C GLY A 19 16.39 15.52 3.45
N TYR A 20 15.08 15.25 3.52
CA TYR A 20 14.09 16.06 2.82
C TYR A 20 13.96 17.45 3.42
N SER A 21 13.90 18.46 2.56
CA SER A 21 13.72 19.86 2.96
C SER A 21 12.71 20.56 2.06
N GLY A 22 12.23 21.72 2.52
CA GLY A 22 11.34 22.60 1.76
C GLY A 22 10.11 21.89 1.18
N HIS A 23 9.90 22.04 -0.13
CA HIS A 23 8.76 21.46 -0.83
C HIS A 23 8.77 19.92 -0.85
N SER A 24 9.95 19.30 -0.93
CA SER A 24 10.10 17.84 -0.93
C SER A 24 9.64 17.22 0.40
N LEU A 25 9.97 17.86 1.52
CA LEU A 25 9.54 17.44 2.85
C LEU A 25 8.01 17.44 2.98
N ASN A 26 7.36 18.53 2.57
CA ASN A 26 5.90 18.65 2.67
C ASN A 26 5.18 17.61 1.80
N ARG A 27 5.69 17.35 0.59
CA ARG A 27 5.13 16.33 -0.31
C ARG A 27 5.26 14.93 0.28
N ASN A 28 6.45 14.55 0.75
CA ASN A 28 6.69 13.22 1.28
C ASN A 28 6.03 12.98 2.65
N LEU A 29 5.85 14.04 3.45
CA LEU A 29 5.09 13.98 4.71
C LEU A 29 3.65 13.48 4.49
N GLY A 30 2.97 13.99 3.46
CA GLY A 30 1.61 13.55 3.13
C GLY A 30 1.55 12.08 2.73
N ASN A 31 2.50 11.64 1.91
CA ASN A 31 2.60 10.25 1.46
C ASN A 31 2.86 9.28 2.62
N ILE A 32 3.83 9.60 3.49
CA ILE A 32 4.18 8.72 4.61
C ILE A 32 3.09 8.69 5.66
N LYS A 33 2.43 9.82 5.92
CA LYS A 33 1.28 9.84 6.83
C LYS A 33 0.16 8.92 6.31
N CYS A 34 -0.10 8.91 5.01
CA CYS A 34 -1.04 7.95 4.40
C CYS A 34 -0.57 6.50 4.60
N PHE A 35 0.73 6.24 4.41
CA PHE A 35 1.29 4.89 4.57
C PHE A 35 1.28 4.36 6.01
N VAL A 36 1.42 5.23 7.00
CA VAL A 36 1.56 4.82 8.42
C VAL A 36 0.24 4.92 9.17
N ASN A 37 -0.63 5.88 8.85
CA ASN A 37 -1.86 6.10 9.63
C ASN A 37 -3.11 5.48 8.99
N THR A 38 -3.07 5.12 7.71
CA THR A 38 -4.26 4.62 6.99
C THR A 38 -4.20 3.12 6.70
N ILE A 39 -3.02 2.51 6.88
CA ILE A 39 -2.78 1.10 6.63
C ILE A 39 -2.58 0.36 7.95
N ASN A 40 -3.46 -0.60 8.22
CA ASN A 40 -3.33 -1.58 9.29
C ASN A 40 -2.53 -2.77 8.77
N VAL A 41 -1.29 -2.91 9.25
CA VAL A 41 -0.39 -4.00 8.87
C VAL A 41 -1.03 -5.33 9.24
N GLY A 42 -1.02 -6.28 8.31
CA GLY A 42 -1.62 -7.62 8.50
C GLY A 42 -3.12 -7.70 8.22
N ASP A 43 -3.85 -6.59 8.24
CA ASP A 43 -5.31 -6.56 7.98
C ASP A 43 -5.65 -5.97 6.60
N ASP A 44 -4.88 -4.98 6.16
CA ASP A 44 -5.16 -4.30 4.90
C ASP A 44 -4.54 -5.04 3.71
N LEU A 45 -5.36 -5.23 2.68
CA LEU A 45 -4.96 -5.91 1.45
C LEU A 45 -4.39 -4.92 0.43
N GLY A 46 -3.22 -5.27 -0.13
CA GLY A 46 -2.61 -4.60 -1.27
C GLY A 46 -2.68 -5.45 -2.54
N LEU A 47 -2.84 -4.79 -3.69
CA LEU A 47 -2.83 -5.44 -5.00
C LEU A 47 -1.70 -4.88 -5.86
N ILE A 48 -1.03 -5.75 -6.63
CA ILE A 48 -0.01 -5.42 -7.64
C ILE A 48 -0.45 -6.05 -8.95
N VAL A 49 -0.40 -5.29 -10.04
CA VAL A 49 -0.69 -5.79 -11.38
C VAL A 49 0.62 -6.03 -12.11
N GLU A 50 0.82 -7.26 -12.58
CA GLU A 50 1.97 -7.66 -13.40
C GLU A 50 1.44 -8.34 -14.67
N GLY A 51 1.39 -7.59 -15.79
CA GLY A 51 0.78 -8.08 -17.02
C GLY A 51 -0.72 -8.38 -16.84
N ASP A 52 -1.10 -9.64 -17.00
CA ASP A 52 -2.48 -10.13 -16.83
C ASP A 52 -2.75 -10.74 -15.45
N ALA A 53 -1.73 -10.80 -14.59
CA ALA A 53 -1.85 -11.31 -13.23
C ALA A 53 -2.06 -10.15 -12.23
N ILE A 54 -2.96 -10.38 -11.28
CA ILE A 54 -3.20 -9.52 -10.12
C ILE A 54 -2.71 -10.29 -8.89
N HIS A 55 -1.59 -9.84 -8.33
CA HIS A 55 -1.03 -10.37 -7.10
C HIS A 55 -1.65 -9.64 -5.92
N GLY A 56 -2.23 -10.37 -4.99
CA GLY A 56 -2.80 -9.80 -3.77
C GLY A 56 -2.15 -10.37 -2.52
N GLY A 57 -2.10 -9.56 -1.47
CA GLY A 57 -1.50 -9.96 -0.22
C GLY A 57 -1.68 -8.91 0.87
N PHE A 58 -1.38 -9.28 2.10
CA PHE A 58 -1.46 -8.36 3.23
C PHE A 58 -0.30 -7.37 3.19
N LEU A 59 -0.61 -6.12 3.47
CA LEU A 59 0.38 -5.05 3.53
C LEU A 59 1.22 -5.20 4.79
N GLY A 60 2.54 -5.20 4.59
CA GLY A 60 3.54 -5.21 5.65
C GLY A 60 3.84 -3.81 6.19
N GLU A 61 4.83 -3.79 7.08
CA GLU A 61 5.35 -2.54 7.64
C GLU A 61 5.91 -1.62 6.55
N TYR A 62 5.87 -0.32 6.85
CA TYR A 62 6.55 0.67 6.03
C TYR A 62 8.07 0.46 6.10
N ASP A 63 8.73 0.57 4.95
CA ASP A 63 10.19 0.46 4.83
C ASP A 63 10.72 1.59 3.92
N PHE A 64 11.99 1.92 4.06
CA PHE A 64 12.70 2.82 3.16
C PHE A 64 13.95 2.15 2.63
N LYS A 65 13.91 1.83 1.34
CA LYS A 65 14.97 1.07 0.68
C LYS A 65 15.33 1.73 -0.65
N ASP A 66 16.63 1.82 -0.92
CA ASP A 66 17.19 2.35 -2.18
C ASP A 66 16.67 3.74 -2.57
N GLY A 67 16.34 4.59 -1.59
CA GLY A 67 15.81 5.94 -1.82
C GLY A 67 14.29 5.99 -2.05
N TYR A 68 13.58 4.87 -1.91
CA TYR A 68 12.14 4.76 -2.13
C TYR A 68 11.39 4.40 -0.85
N HIS A 69 10.23 5.04 -0.67
CA HIS A 69 9.25 4.65 0.35
C HIS A 69 8.53 3.39 -0.14
N THR A 70 8.72 2.27 0.58
CA THR A 70 8.23 0.96 0.18
C THR A 70 7.38 0.32 1.26
N LYS A 71 6.59 -0.69 0.88
CA LYS A 71 5.95 -1.63 1.81
C LYS A 71 6.12 -3.02 1.25
N ALA A 72 6.40 -3.98 2.14
CA ALA A 72 6.31 -5.37 1.77
C ALA A 72 4.84 -5.73 1.49
N ILE A 73 4.63 -6.63 0.53
CA ILE A 73 3.35 -7.31 0.39
C ILE A 73 3.62 -8.78 0.64
N GLU A 74 2.99 -9.31 1.69
CA GLU A 74 2.98 -10.74 1.91
C GLU A 74 1.97 -11.36 0.94
N ARG A 75 2.47 -11.78 -0.23
CA ARG A 75 1.64 -12.36 -1.30
C ARG A 75 0.86 -13.56 -0.75
N ARG A 76 -0.47 -13.50 -0.89
CA ARG A 76 -1.40 -14.56 -0.53
C ARG A 76 -1.99 -15.24 -1.74
N PHE A 77 -2.25 -14.48 -2.80
CA PHE A 77 -2.93 -15.02 -3.97
C PHE A 77 -2.53 -14.36 -5.28
N ILE A 78 -2.91 -15.03 -6.36
CA ILE A 78 -2.80 -14.55 -7.74
C ILE A 78 -4.14 -14.80 -8.42
N VAL A 79 -4.72 -13.75 -9.00
CA VAL A 79 -5.95 -13.81 -9.80
C VAL A 79 -5.65 -13.26 -11.19
N TYR A 80 -6.04 -13.96 -12.24
CA TYR A 80 -5.90 -13.47 -13.60
C TYR A 80 -7.08 -12.55 -13.98
N LYS A 81 -6.81 -11.53 -14.79
CA LYS A 81 -7.81 -10.50 -15.16
C LYS A 81 -9.05 -11.05 -15.87
N ASP A 82 -8.91 -12.15 -16.59
CA ASP A 82 -9.99 -12.83 -17.32
C ASP A 82 -11.03 -13.46 -16.37
N VAL A 83 -10.57 -14.00 -15.23
CA VAL A 83 -11.39 -14.63 -14.20
C VAL A 83 -11.74 -13.72 -13.03
N ALA A 84 -11.05 -12.59 -12.87
CA ALA A 84 -11.35 -11.57 -11.85
C ALA A 84 -12.79 -11.04 -11.96
N ASN A 85 -13.50 -10.79 -10.87
CA ASN A 85 -14.81 -10.13 -10.98
C ASN A 85 -14.69 -8.64 -11.39
N GLN A 86 -15.82 -8.04 -11.76
CA GLN A 86 -15.87 -6.66 -12.27
C GLN A 86 -15.34 -5.62 -11.26
N HIS A 87 -15.51 -5.85 -9.96
CA HIS A 87 -15.01 -4.95 -8.91
C HIS A 87 -13.48 -4.96 -8.83
N LEU A 88 -12.87 -6.15 -8.90
CA LEU A 88 -11.43 -6.30 -8.92
C LEU A 88 -10.84 -5.70 -10.21
N ARG A 89 -11.42 -6.02 -11.37
CA ARG A 89 -11.01 -5.46 -12.68
C ARG A 89 -11.04 -3.93 -12.69
N SER A 90 -12.17 -3.34 -12.29
CA SER A 90 -12.34 -1.88 -12.28
C SER A 90 -11.37 -1.19 -11.31
N PHE A 91 -11.05 -1.84 -10.20
CA PHE A 91 -10.10 -1.32 -9.22
C PHE A 91 -8.66 -1.31 -9.76
N VAL A 92 -8.26 -2.34 -10.51
CA VAL A 92 -6.88 -2.46 -11.04
C VAL A 92 -6.66 -1.73 -12.36
N GLU A 93 -7.66 -1.60 -13.23
CA GLU A 93 -7.54 -0.91 -14.52
C GLU A 93 -7.17 0.57 -14.39
N ASN A 94 -7.47 1.18 -13.25
CA ASN A 94 -7.30 2.61 -13.03
C ASN A 94 -6.09 2.97 -12.15
N ARG A 95 -5.21 2.02 -11.80
CA ARG A 95 -4.15 2.25 -10.79
C ARG A 95 -2.81 1.64 -11.17
N ALA A 96 -1.78 2.49 -11.18
CA ALA A 96 -0.39 2.12 -11.49
C ALA A 96 0.46 1.76 -10.25
N SER A 97 -0.13 1.76 -9.03
CA SER A 97 0.62 1.56 -7.79
C SER A 97 -0.15 0.71 -6.78
N CYS A 98 0.60 0.07 -5.87
CA CYS A 98 0.04 -0.62 -4.71
C CYS A 98 -0.86 0.34 -3.91
N THR A 99 -2.14 0.02 -3.81
CA THR A 99 -3.11 0.80 -3.05
C THR A 99 -3.95 -0.12 -2.20
N LYS A 100 -4.32 0.38 -1.01
CA LYS A 100 -5.26 -0.31 -0.11
C LYS A 100 -6.53 -0.66 -0.87
N PHE A 101 -6.85 -1.94 -0.92
CA PHE A 101 -8.10 -2.43 -1.47
C PHE A 101 -9.23 -1.99 -0.54
N LYS A 102 -10.23 -1.29 -1.12
CA LYS A 102 -11.25 -0.57 -0.34
C LYS A 102 -12.60 -1.30 -0.25
N TYR A 103 -12.74 -2.44 -0.92
CA TYR A 103 -14.01 -3.17 -0.99
C TYR A 103 -14.03 -4.32 0.01
N PRO A 104 -15.19 -4.64 0.62
CA PRO A 104 -15.34 -5.82 1.48
C PRO A 104 -14.96 -7.11 0.75
N PHE A 105 -14.45 -8.10 1.50
CA PHE A 105 -14.03 -9.38 0.93
C PHE A 105 -15.19 -10.19 0.35
N GLU A 106 -16.42 -10.06 0.89
CA GLU A 106 -17.57 -10.79 0.33
C GLU A 106 -17.96 -10.29 -1.06
N VAL A 107 -17.91 -8.97 -1.27
CA VAL A 107 -18.30 -8.33 -2.54
C VAL A 107 -17.22 -8.48 -3.60
N SER A 108 -15.96 -8.62 -3.17
CA SER A 108 -14.82 -8.81 -4.05
C SER A 108 -14.45 -10.27 -4.28
N GLU A 109 -15.16 -11.22 -3.64
CA GLU A 109 -14.90 -12.66 -3.68
C GLU A 109 -13.47 -13.05 -3.31
N LEU A 110 -12.67 -12.13 -2.76
CA LEU A 110 -11.27 -12.38 -2.40
C LEU A 110 -11.14 -13.28 -1.18
N GLY A 111 -12.21 -13.44 -0.39
CA GLY A 111 -12.23 -14.31 0.78
C GLY A 111 -11.86 -15.75 0.47
N MET A 112 -12.14 -16.26 -0.73
CA MET A 112 -11.81 -17.63 -1.12
C MET A 112 -10.31 -17.87 -1.36
N TYR A 113 -9.52 -16.80 -1.48
CA TYR A 113 -8.09 -16.85 -1.79
C TYR A 113 -7.20 -16.49 -0.59
N LEU A 114 -7.80 -16.21 0.57
CA LEU A 114 -7.08 -15.79 1.78
C LEU A 114 -6.90 -16.92 2.81
N TYR A 115 -7.33 -18.14 2.49
CA TYR A 115 -7.20 -19.35 3.33
C TYR A 115 -6.27 -20.39 2.69
#